data_AF-A0A2N9IAB8-F1
#
_entry.id   AF-A0A2N9IAB8-F1
#
_cell.length_a   1.000
_cell.length_b   1.000
_cell.length_c   1.000
_cell.angle_alpha   90.00
_cell.angle_beta   90.00
_cell.angle_gamma   90.00
#
_symmetry.space_group_name_H-M   'P 1'
#
loop_
_entity.id
_entity.type
_entity.pdbx_description
1 polymer ?
#
loop_
_entity_poly.entity_id
_entity_poly.type
_entity_poly.pdbx_seq_one_letter_code
_entity_poly.pdbx_strand_id
1 'polypeptide(L)'
;MPYNGSEMYLNGTYHWLAWKSILAFDMSHEVFRWMALPDLGNLRDASTKKSFNVLDSRIAIIVDHVVEGIEKSFDIWVMREYGVEESWTKQIKIGPLFQELTGH
;
A
#
# COMPACT_ATOMS: atom_id res chain seq x y z
N MET A 1 -15.21 -5.07 12.38
CA MET A 1 -13.78 -5.29 12.67
C MET A 1 -13.02 -5.06 11.37
N PRO A 2 -12.12 -4.07 11.27
CA PRO A 2 -11.30 -3.93 10.09
C PRO A 2 -10.38 -5.14 9.95
N TYR A 3 -10.14 -5.58 8.72
CA TYR A 3 -9.16 -6.62 8.43
C TYR A 3 -7.76 -6.12 8.81
N ASN A 4 -7.04 -6.94 9.57
CA ASN A 4 -5.82 -6.66 10.36
C ASN A 4 -4.56 -6.19 9.58
N GLY A 5 -4.71 -5.64 8.37
CA GLY A 5 -3.59 -5.17 7.52
C GLY A 5 -3.92 -3.93 6.68
N SER A 6 -5.00 -3.22 7.02
CA SER A 6 -5.45 -2.01 6.31
C SER A 6 -5.24 -0.72 7.11
N GLU A 7 -4.78 -0.80 8.35
CA GLU A 7 -4.64 0.33 9.28
C GLU A 7 -3.26 0.39 9.95
N MET A 8 -2.78 1.58 10.30
CA MET A 8 -1.55 1.81 11.04
C MET A 8 -1.62 3.09 11.87
N TYR A 9 -0.70 3.23 12.82
CA TYR A 9 -0.46 4.45 13.58
C TYR A 9 0.97 4.95 13.33
N LEU A 10 1.11 6.20 12.85
CA LEU A 10 2.39 6.83 12.55
C LEU A 10 2.35 8.31 12.94
N ASN A 11 3.33 8.75 13.74
CA ASN A 11 3.52 10.15 14.11
C ASN A 11 2.25 10.85 14.63
N GLY A 12 1.52 10.22 15.55
CA GLY A 12 0.30 10.81 16.13
C GLY A 12 -0.93 10.74 15.22
N THR A 13 -0.84 10.06 14.09
CA THR A 13 -1.95 9.94 13.14
C THR A 13 -2.28 8.47 12.90
N TYR A 14 -3.58 8.14 12.95
CA TYR A 14 -4.08 6.86 12.46
C TYR A 14 -4.33 6.93 10.97
N HIS A 15 -3.99 5.89 10.25
CA HIS A 15 -4.18 5.80 8.81
C HIS A 15 -4.84 4.49 8.47
N TRP A 16 -5.73 4.50 7.49
CA TRP A 16 -6.24 3.27 6.90
C TRP A 16 -6.53 3.42 5.42
N LEU A 17 -6.43 2.29 4.70
CA LEU A 17 -6.83 2.21 3.31
C LEU A 17 -8.35 2.33 3.20
N ALA A 18 -8.80 3.28 2.38
CA ALA A 18 -10.21 3.55 2.10
C ALA A 18 -10.39 3.60 0.57
N TRP A 19 -10.77 2.45 0.00
CA TRP A 19 -10.93 2.25 -1.44
C TRP A 19 -9.70 2.67 -2.27
N LYS A 20 -9.75 3.84 -2.92
CA LYS A 20 -8.71 4.38 -3.79
C LYS A 20 -7.89 5.50 -3.14
N SER A 21 -7.98 5.60 -1.81
CA SER A 21 -7.34 6.65 -1.02
C SER A 21 -6.91 6.12 0.34
N ILE A 22 -6.16 6.93 1.07
CA ILE A 22 -5.84 6.71 2.48
C ILE A 22 -6.65 7.73 3.28
N LEU A 23 -7.35 7.27 4.31
CA LEU A 23 -7.97 8.16 5.29
C LEU A 23 -7.04 8.23 6.50
N ALA A 24 -6.73 9.46 6.91
CA ALA A 24 -5.87 9.76 8.04
C ALA A 24 -6.67 10.50 9.12
N PHE A 25 -6.50 10.15 10.38
CA PHE A 25 -7.06 10.83 11.53
C PHE A 25 -5.95 11.32 12.46
N ASP A 26 -5.76 12.63 12.50
CA ASP A 26 -4.76 13.30 13.34
C ASP A 26 -5.27 13.38 14.78
N MET A 27 -4.61 12.68 15.71
CA MET A 27 -5.03 12.65 17.11
C MET A 27 -4.79 13.96 17.85
N SER A 28 -3.87 14.81 17.37
CA SER A 28 -3.52 16.06 18.05
C SER A 28 -4.53 17.16 17.75
N HIS A 29 -5.02 17.17 16.50
CA HIS A 29 -5.95 18.19 16.01
C HIS A 29 -7.38 17.65 15.84
N GLU A 30 -7.59 16.36 16.03
CA GLU A 30 -8.87 15.66 15.87
C GLU A 30 -9.50 15.85 14.48
N VAL A 31 -8.66 15.90 13.44
CA VAL A 31 -9.11 16.12 12.05
C VAL A 31 -8.87 14.91 11.15
N PHE A 32 -9.82 14.69 10.25
CA PHE A 32 -9.70 13.73 9.17
C PHE A 32 -9.09 14.36 7.92
N ARG A 33 -8.20 13.64 7.26
CA ARG A 33 -7.56 14.06 6.00
C ARG A 33 -7.55 12.90 5.01
N TRP A 34 -7.85 13.21 3.76
CA TRP A 34 -7.68 12.27 2.66
C TRP A 34 -6.28 12.43 2.07
N MET A 35 -5.62 11.32 1.79
CA MET A 35 -4.35 11.29 1.08
C MET A 35 -4.46 10.37 -0.13
N ALA A 36 -3.75 10.74 -1.20
CA ALA A 36 -3.70 9.95 -2.41
C ALA A 36 -2.87 8.67 -2.23
N LEU A 37 -3.28 7.61 -2.91
CA LEU A 37 -2.43 6.45 -3.19
C LEU A 37 -1.41 6.81 -4.27
N PRO A 38 -0.29 6.05 -4.39
CA PRO A 38 0.58 6.16 -5.55
C PRO A 38 -0.23 6.02 -6.86
N ASP A 39 0.30 6.57 -7.95
CA ASP A 39 -0.23 6.25 -9.27
C ASP A 39 0.09 4.79 -9.60
N LEU A 40 -0.92 3.95 -9.42
CA LEU A 40 -0.87 2.53 -9.68
C LEU A 40 -1.36 2.19 -11.10
N GLY A 41 -1.73 3.17 -11.92
CA GLY A 41 -2.28 2.96 -13.25
C GLY A 41 -3.45 1.95 -13.25
N ASN A 42 -3.37 0.95 -14.13
CA ASN A 42 -4.37 -0.13 -14.25
C ASN A 42 -4.47 -1.03 -13.01
N LEU A 43 -3.55 -0.94 -12.04
CA LEU A 43 -3.52 -1.73 -10.80
C LEU A 43 -4.39 -1.11 -9.69
N ARG A 44 -5.11 -0.02 -10.00
CA ARG A 44 -6.18 0.52 -9.16
C ARG A 44 -7.44 -0.36 -9.15
N ASP A 45 -7.46 -1.45 -9.93
CA ASP A 45 -8.56 -2.39 -9.96
C ASP A 45 -8.65 -3.23 -8.67
N ALA A 46 -9.84 -3.78 -8.40
CA ALA A 46 -10.16 -4.51 -7.18
C ALA A 46 -9.43 -5.86 -7.05
N SER A 47 -8.91 -6.40 -8.16
CA SER A 47 -8.20 -7.68 -8.22
C SER A 47 -6.80 -7.63 -7.60
N THR A 48 -6.18 -6.45 -7.50
CA THR A 48 -4.83 -6.32 -6.95
C THR A 48 -4.88 -6.15 -5.44
N LYS A 49 -4.32 -7.12 -4.70
CA LYS A 49 -4.20 -7.04 -3.24
C LYS A 49 -3.17 -5.99 -2.86
N LYS A 50 -3.53 -5.14 -1.89
CA LYS A 50 -2.69 -4.07 -1.38
C LYS A 50 -2.57 -4.23 0.13
N SER A 51 -1.36 -4.12 0.66
CA SER A 51 -1.15 -4.02 2.10
C SER A 51 -0.52 -2.69 2.46
N PHE A 52 -0.93 -2.17 3.62
CA PHE A 52 -0.53 -0.87 4.13
C PHE A 52 0.51 -1.07 5.25
N ASN A 53 1.72 -0.52 5.09
CA ASN A 53 2.87 -0.84 5.94
C ASN A 53 3.71 0.41 6.28
N VAL A 54 4.59 0.29 7.27
CA VAL A 54 5.60 1.31 7.58
C VAL A 54 6.97 0.79 7.15
N LEU A 55 7.70 1.59 6.38
CA LEU A 55 9.09 1.32 5.99
C LEU A 55 9.94 2.56 6.27
N ASP A 56 11.00 2.41 7.06
CA ASP A 56 11.89 3.50 7.48
C ASP A 56 11.12 4.73 8.01
N SER A 57 10.14 4.49 8.89
CA SER A 57 9.26 5.51 9.48
C SER A 57 8.42 6.30 8.46
N ARG A 58 8.21 5.74 7.26
CA ARG A 58 7.37 6.31 6.20
C ARG A 58 6.25 5.36 5.83
N ILE A 59 5.17 5.92 5.29
CA ILE A 59 4.06 5.13 4.77
C ILE A 59 4.53 4.38 3.52
N ALA A 60 4.28 3.08 3.50
CA ALA A 60 4.55 2.19 2.38
C ALA A 60 3.33 1.40 1.96
N ILE A 61 3.19 1.19 0.65
CA ILE A 61 2.16 0.32 0.06
C ILE A 61 2.86 -0.79 -0.69
N ILE A 62 2.48 -2.03 -0.37
CA ILE A 62 2.91 -3.21 -1.11
C ILE A 62 1.75 -3.62 -2.01
N VAL A 63 2.02 -3.71 -3.30
CA VAL A 63 1.08 -4.17 -4.33
C VAL A 63 1.45 -5.58 -4.71
N ASP A 64 0.57 -6.54 -4.46
CA ASP A 64 0.72 -7.95 -4.81
C ASP A 64 0.08 -8.23 -6.18
N HIS A 65 0.92 -8.52 -7.16
CA HIS A 65 0.52 -8.85 -8.52
C HIS A 65 0.23 -10.35 -8.62
N VAL A 66 -1.01 -10.71 -8.28
CA VAL A 66 -1.54 -12.06 -8.49
C VAL A 66 -2.51 -12.03 -9.67
N VAL A 67 -1.99 -12.29 -10.86
CA VAL A 67 -2.80 -12.45 -12.07
C VAL A 67 -2.57 -13.88 -12.57
N GLU A 68 -3.64 -14.62 -12.84
CA GLU A 68 -3.54 -15.98 -13.37
C GLU A 68 -2.69 -16.02 -14.65
N GLY A 69 -1.72 -16.93 -14.70
CA GLY A 69 -0.79 -17.05 -15.83
C GLY A 69 0.37 -16.06 -15.85
N ILE A 70 0.48 -15.15 -14.88
CA ILE A 70 1.62 -14.23 -14.72
C ILE A 70 2.44 -14.62 -13.49
N GLU A 71 3.77 -14.51 -13.61
CA GLU A 71 4.69 -14.73 -12.49
C GLU A 71 4.40 -13.77 -11.33
N LYS A 72 4.35 -14.32 -10.12
CA LYS A 72 4.04 -13.55 -8.93
C LYS A 72 5.11 -12.48 -8.70
N SER A 73 4.68 -11.25 -8.45
CA SER A 73 5.61 -10.16 -8.11
C SER A 73 4.98 -9.16 -7.16
N PHE A 74 5.83 -8.37 -6.52
CA PHE A 74 5.42 -7.31 -5.62
C PHE A 74 6.08 -6.00 -5.98
N ASP A 75 5.33 -4.91 -5.89
CA ASP A 75 5.86 -3.56 -5.95
C ASP A 75 5.73 -2.89 -4.59
N ILE A 76 6.81 -2.29 -4.10
CA ILE A 76 6.83 -1.52 -2.86
C ILE A 76 6.95 -0.04 -3.21
N TRP A 77 5.91 0.71 -2.84
CA TRP A 77 5.84 2.16 -2.97
C TRP A 77 6.00 2.82 -1.61
N VAL A 78 6.72 3.93 -1.55
CA VAL A 78 6.96 4.70 -0.32
C VAL A 78 6.61 6.17 -0.57
N MET A 79 5.84 6.76 0.35
CA MET A 79 5.55 8.19 0.41
C MET A 79 6.74 8.89 1.07
N ARG A 80 7.58 9.57 0.28
CA ARG A 80 8.81 10.19 0.80
C ARG A 80 8.53 11.41 1.66
N GLU A 81 7.50 12.17 1.30
CA GLU A 81 7.03 13.35 2.02
C GLU A 81 5.59 13.11 2.44
N TYR A 82 5.36 13.16 3.75
CA TYR A 82 4.07 12.81 4.32
C TYR A 82 2.94 13.70 3.78
N GLY A 83 1.90 13.07 3.22
CA GLY A 83 0.73 13.75 2.65
C GLY A 83 0.92 14.32 1.24
N VAL A 84 2.11 14.22 0.64
CA VAL A 84 2.39 14.75 -0.70
C VAL A 84 2.26 13.63 -1.74
N GLU A 85 1.27 13.73 -2.64
CA GLU A 85 0.95 12.72 -3.64
C GLU A 85 2.13 12.45 -4.58
N GLU A 86 2.79 13.51 -5.05
CA GLU A 86 3.91 13.44 -6.00
C GLU A 86 5.17 12.85 -5.38
N SER A 87 5.21 12.69 -4.05
CA SER A 87 6.34 12.11 -3.33
C SER A 87 6.34 10.58 -3.32
N TRP A 88 5.24 9.95 -3.78
CA TRP A 88 5.16 8.51 -3.94
C TRP A 88 6.20 8.02 -4.93
N THR A 89 7.05 7.09 -4.50
CA THR A 89 8.05 6.48 -5.37
C THR A 89 8.09 4.98 -5.19
N LYS A 90 8.13 4.25 -6.31
CA LYS A 90 8.41 2.82 -6.31
C LYS A 90 9.89 2.63 -5.93
N GLN A 91 10.13 1.98 -4.80
CA GLN A 91 11.48 1.74 -4.29
C GLN A 91 12.00 0.38 -4.70
N ILE A 92 11.15 -0.65 -4.62
CA ILE A 92 11.57 -2.05 -4.79
C ILE A 92 10.53 -2.79 -5.63
N LYS A 93 11.01 -3.63 -6.54
CA LYS A 93 10.22 -4.68 -7.18
C LYS A 93 10.79 -6.04 -6.75
N ILE A 94 9.94 -6.92 -6.25
CA ILE A 94 10.32 -8.28 -5.85
C ILE A 94 9.69 -9.27 -6.83
N GLY A 95 10.52 -10.16 -7.39
CA GLY A 95 10.11 -11.16 -8.37
C GLY A 95 10.68 -10.89 -9.77
N PRO A 96 10.30 -11.70 -10.77
CA PRO A 96 9.26 -12.73 -10.68
C PRO A 96 9.60 -13.87 -9.71
N LEU A 97 8.59 -14.32 -8.97
CA LEU A 97 8.65 -15.49 -8.12
C LEU A 97 7.89 -16.61 -8.84
N PHE A 98 8.62 -17.68 -9.16
CA PHE A 98 8.03 -18.90 -9.68
C PHE A 98 7.41 -19.66 -8.51
N GLN A 99 6.11 -19.96 -8.59
CA GLN A 99 5.59 -21.03 -7.76
C GLN A 99 6.11 -22.33 -8.35
N GLU A 100 7.01 -23.02 -7.64
CA GLU A 100 7.24 -24.43 -7.94
C GLU A 100 5.87 -25.12 -7.84
N LEU A 101 5.43 -25.71 -8.94
CA LEU A 101 4.31 -26.64 -8.92
C LEU A 101 4.74 -27.79 -8.02
N THR A 102 4.37 -27.74 -6.73
CA THR A 102 4.37 -28.92 -5.89
C THR A 102 3.36 -29.88 -6.51
N GLY A 103 3.87 -30.78 -7.36
CA GLY A 103 3.11 -31.89 -7.89
C GLY A 103 2.65 -32.77 -6.74
N HIS A 104 1.34 -32.84 -6.56
CA HIS A 104 0.66 -33.95 -5.93
C HIS A 104 -0.01 -34.77 -7.01
#